data_AF-A0A2W6TXU6-F1
#
_entry.id   AF-A0A2W6TXU6-F1
#
_cell.length_a   1.000
_cell.length_b   1.000
_cell.length_c   1.000
_cell.angle_alpha   90.00
_cell.angle_beta   90.00
_cell.angle_gamma   90.00
#
_symmetry.space_group_name_H-M   'P 1'
#
loop_
_entity.id
_entity.type
_entity.pdbx_description
1 polymer ?
#
loop_
_entity_poly.entity_id
_entity_poly.type
_entity_poly.pdbx_seq_one_letter_code
_entity_poly.pdbx_strand_id
1 'polypeptide(L)' 'RNEGKPEASLPKIVEGRVGAFFKQVALLDQDYAKDNKLSVAKVAGDAGLTITDFARFKVGA' A
#
# COMPACT_ATOMS: atom_id res chain seq x y z
N ARG A 1 23.57 29.25 -12.68
CA ARG A 1 24.07 28.33 -11.61
C ARG A 1 23.29 28.68 -10.35
N ASN A 2 22.02 28.28 -10.29
CA ASN A 2 21.08 28.63 -9.22
C ASN A 2 20.64 27.37 -8.49
N GLU A 3 21.03 27.32 -7.22
CA GLU A 3 20.31 26.71 -6.10
C GLU A 3 20.08 25.19 -6.15
N GLY A 4 21.09 24.49 -5.67
CA GLY A 4 21.04 23.05 -5.44
C GLY A 4 20.05 22.65 -4.34
N LYS A 5 19.35 21.55 -4.63
CA LYS A 5 18.58 20.64 -3.75
C LYS A 5 17.10 20.97 -3.53
N PRO A 6 16.32 20.84 -4.61
CA PRO A 6 15.07 20.04 -4.56
C PRO A 6 15.17 18.71 -5.34
N GLU A 7 16.13 18.60 -6.26
CA GLU A 7 16.20 17.49 -7.23
C GLU A 7 16.43 16.11 -6.60
N ALA A 8 17.19 16.01 -5.51
CA ALA A 8 17.40 14.75 -4.79
C ALA A 8 16.20 14.33 -3.92
N SER A 9 15.31 15.27 -3.59
CA SER A 9 14.13 15.02 -2.75
C SER A 9 12.89 14.65 -3.57
N LEU A 10 12.84 15.08 -4.83
CA LEU A 10 11.78 14.72 -5.78
C LEU A 10 11.59 13.20 -5.93
N PRO A 11 12.65 12.37 -6.08
CA PRO A 11 12.53 10.92 -6.11
C PRO A 11 11.86 10.35 -4.85
N LYS A 12 12.25 10.83 -3.67
CA LYS A 12 11.68 10.38 -2.38
C LYS A 12 10.21 10.75 -2.23
N ILE A 13 9.81 11.92 -2.74
CA ILE A 13 8.40 12.34 -2.74
C ILE A 13 7.57 11.45 -3.65
N VAL A 14 8.08 11.12 -4.84
CA VAL A 14 7.40 10.22 -5.78
C VAL A 14 7.29 8.82 -5.20
N GLU A 15 8.37 8.29 -4.63
CA GLU A 15 8.40 6.98 -3.97
C GLU A 15 7.39 6.89 -2.82
N GLY A 16 7.33 7.93 -1.97
CA GLY A 16 6.33 8.02 -0.90
C GLY A 16 4.89 8.04 -1.42
N ARG A 17 4.63 8.74 -2.54
CA ARG A 17 3.30 8.76 -3.18
C ARG A 17 2.93 7.42 -3.80
N VAL A 18 3.86 6.75 -4.45
CA VAL A 18 3.65 5.41 -5.01
C VAL A 18 3.38 4.41 -3.88
N GLY A 19 4.14 4.46 -2.79
CA GLY A 19 3.88 3.64 -1.60
C GLY A 19 2.51 3.91 -0.99
N ALA A 20 2.10 5.18 -0.87
CA ALA A 20 0.77 5.54 -0.38
C ALA A 20 -0.35 5.04 -1.30
N PHE A 21 -0.14 5.07 -2.62
CA PHE A 21 -1.08 4.53 -3.59
C PHE A 21 -1.26 3.01 -3.41
N PHE A 22 -0.16 2.25 -3.29
CA PHE A 22 -0.24 0.81 -3.06
C PHE A 22 -0.99 0.45 -1.78
N LYS A 23 -0.79 1.19 -0.69
CA LYS A 23 -1.57 1.01 0.55
C LYS A 23 -3.08 1.21 0.37
N GLN A 24 -3.52 1.93 -0.67
CA GLN A 24 -4.94 2.15 -0.94
C GLN A 24 -5.52 1.12 -1.91
N VAL A 25 -4.74 0.64 -2.87
CA VAL A 25 -5.26 -0.20 -3.97
C VAL A 25 -4.86 -1.67 -3.89
N ALA A 26 -3.72 -2.00 -3.25
CA ALA A 26 -3.21 -3.36 -3.19
C ALA A 26 -3.61 -4.01 -1.87
N LEU A 27 -4.39 -5.09 -1.97
CA LEU A 27 -4.95 -5.80 -0.80
C LEU A 27 -3.88 -6.20 0.22
N LEU A 28 -2.71 -6.65 -0.24
CA LEU A 28 -1.64 -7.13 0.64
C LEU A 28 -0.93 -6.00 1.41
N ASP A 29 -0.87 -4.81 0.83
CA ASP A 29 -0.24 -3.62 1.42
C ASP A 29 -1.22 -2.78 2.26
N GLN A 30 -2.52 -3.12 2.21
CA GLN A 30 -3.54 -2.47 3.02
C GLN A 30 -3.42 -2.83 4.50
N ASP A 31 -3.79 -1.86 5.34
CA ASP A 31 -3.97 -2.08 6.78
C ASP A 31 -5.15 -3.03 7.00
N TYR A 32 -5.01 -3.93 7.97
CA TYR A 32 -6.03 -4.91 8.27
C TYR A 32 -7.21 -4.26 9.00
N ALA A 33 -8.41 -4.38 8.43
CA ALA A 33 -9.60 -3.67 8.91
C ALA A 33 -9.98 -3.90 10.38
N LYS A 34 -9.55 -5.01 11.00
CA LYS A 34 -9.78 -5.28 12.44
C LYS A 34 -8.63 -4.77 13.33
N ASP A 35 -7.43 -4.65 12.80
CA ASP A 35 -6.26 -4.14 13.51
C ASP A 35 -5.33 -3.41 12.53
N ASN A 36 -5.47 -2.09 12.48
CA ASN A 36 -4.71 -1.22 11.58
C ASN A 36 -3.20 -1.19 11.88
N LYS A 37 -2.72 -1.89 12.91
CA LYS A 37 -1.28 -2.06 13.18
C LYS A 37 -0.65 -3.14 12.30
N LEU A 38 -1.45 -4.01 11.70
CA LEU A 38 -1.01 -5.13 10.89
C LEU A 38 -1.45 -4.91 9.44
N SER A 39 -0.62 -5.30 8.48
CA SER A 39 -1.05 -5.40 7.09
C SER A 39 -1.81 -6.70 6.86
N VAL A 40 -2.68 -6.73 5.85
CA VAL A 40 -3.39 -7.94 5.43
C VAL A 40 -2.42 -9.07 5.07
N ALA A 41 -1.29 -8.75 4.42
CA ALA A 41 -0.25 -9.73 4.12
C ALA A 41 0.34 -10.38 5.38
N LYS A 42 0.61 -9.58 6.43
CA LYS A 42 1.14 -10.11 7.68
C LYS A 42 0.13 -11.02 8.37
N VAL A 43 -1.13 -10.64 8.40
CA VAL A 43 -2.20 -11.47 9.00
C VAL A 43 -2.37 -12.78 8.24
N ALA A 44 -2.35 -12.76 6.92
CA ALA A 44 -2.42 -13.97 6.10
C ALA A 44 -1.20 -14.88 6.32
N GLY A 45 0.01 -14.30 6.34
CA GLY A 45 1.25 -15.03 6.60
C GLY A 45 1.31 -15.66 7.99
N ASP A 46 0.92 -14.93 9.03
CA ASP A 46 0.85 -15.42 10.41
C ASP A 46 -0.14 -16.60 10.55
N ALA A 47 -1.17 -16.64 9.70
CA ALA A 47 -2.13 -17.74 9.62
C ALA A 47 -1.70 -18.90 8.69
N GLY A 48 -0.53 -18.81 8.05
CA GLY A 48 -0.05 -19.79 7.08
C GLY A 48 -0.86 -19.82 5.77
N LEU A 49 -1.55 -18.72 5.45
CA LEU A 49 -2.41 -18.59 4.27
C LEU A 49 -1.73 -17.78 3.17
N THR A 50 -2.00 -18.14 1.92
CA THR A 50 -1.61 -17.37 0.74
C THR A 50 -2.86 -16.91 0.02
N ILE A 51 -3.02 -15.60 -0.14
CA ILE A 51 -4.12 -15.01 -0.90
C ILE A 51 -3.74 -15.05 -2.37
N THR A 52 -4.46 -15.81 -3.17
CA THR A 52 -4.19 -15.96 -4.61
C THR A 52 -4.99 -14.98 -5.45
N ASP A 53 -6.24 -14.70 -5.09
CA ASP A 53 -7.14 -13.82 -5.84
C ASP A 53 -8.28 -13.32 -4.93
N PHE A 54 -8.92 -12.20 -5.29
CA PHE A 54 -10.10 -11.68 -4.60
C PHE A 54 -11.01 -10.92 -5.57
N ALA A 55 -12.32 -11.03 -5.34
CA ALA A 55 -13.33 -10.25 -6.06
C ALA A 55 -14.18 -9.45 -5.07
N ARG A 56 -14.36 -8.15 -5.35
CA ARG A 56 -15.25 -7.27 -4.58
C ARG A 56 -16.37 -6.77 -5.48
N PHE A 57 -17.60 -7.13 -5.14
CA PHE A 57 -18.79 -6.60 -5.81
C PHE A 57 -19.43 -5.51 -4.95
N LYS A 58 -19.93 -4.46 -5.61
CA LYS A 58 -20.78 -3.43 -5.01
C LYS A 58 -21.98 -3.23 -5.93
N VAL A 59 -23.18 -3.45 -5.40
CA VAL A 59 -24.42 -3.29 -6.16
C VAL A 59 -24.59 -1.82 -6.53
N GLY A 60 -24.74 -1.53 -7.83
CA GLY A 60 -24.99 -0.19 -8.36
C GLY A 60 -23.79 0.76 -8.33
N ALA A 61 -22.55 0.24 -8.37
CA ALA A 61 -21.34 1.04 -8.56
C ALA A 61 -21.19 1.54 -10.00
#